data_AF-A0A4R0SKW0-F1
#
_entry.id   AF-A0A4R0SKW0-F1
#
_cell.length_a   1.000
_cell.length_b   1.000
_cell.length_c   1.000
_cell.angle_alpha   90.00
_cell.angle_beta   90.00
_cell.angle_gamma   90.00
#
_symmetry.space_group_name_H-M   'P 1'
#
loop_
_entity.id
_entity.type
_entity.pdbx_description
1 polymer ?
#
loop_
_entity_poly.entity_id
_entity_poly.type
_entity_poly.pdbx_seq_one_letter_code
_entity_poly.pdbx_strand_id
1 'polypeptide(L)'
;MTANDNNVLTPDFKEIETKNPDEGLRQGLFEAQAARIVELQAEIASRQEEIDNLKSLILDSHPVGTYLAGNLKVQVKPGARRINAGTFEKAYPATKYPGAYQLRPRPLSQLEKLLSADAVADYAMSGKPMVVVS
;
A
#
# COMPACT_ATOMS: atom_id res chain seq x y z
N MET A 1 59.52 53.96 25.38
CA MET A 1 58.66 53.20 24.46
C MET A 1 58.23 51.94 25.19
N THR A 2 57.03 51.94 25.78
CA THR A 2 56.43 50.79 26.49
C THR A 2 55.12 50.50 25.78
N ALA A 3 55.04 49.33 25.17
CA ALA A 3 53.96 48.90 24.30
C ALA A 3 52.69 48.57 25.09
N ASN A 4 51.56 48.92 24.48
CA ASN A 4 50.21 48.87 25.02
C ASN A 4 49.70 47.45 25.26
N ASP A 5 49.09 47.25 26.43
CA ASP A 5 48.15 46.18 26.73
C ASP A 5 46.87 46.37 25.90
N ASN A 6 46.55 45.40 25.04
CA ASN A 6 45.22 45.27 24.44
C ASN A 6 44.83 43.79 24.45
N ASN A 7 44.24 43.35 25.56
CA ASN A 7 43.56 42.06 25.68
C ASN A 7 42.28 42.10 24.82
N VAL A 8 42.34 41.54 23.62
CA VAL A 8 41.18 41.36 22.74
C VAL A 8 40.44 40.11 23.18
N LEU A 9 39.32 40.31 23.87
CA LEU A 9 38.33 39.29 24.16
C LEU A 9 37.73 38.80 22.84
N THR A 10 38.10 37.60 22.40
CA THR A 10 37.45 36.89 21.30
C THR A 10 36.02 36.51 21.71
N PRO A 11 34.98 36.83 20.92
CA PRO A 11 33.67 36.23 21.14
C PRO A 11 33.70 34.79 20.63
N ASP A 12 33.36 33.87 21.52
CA ASP A 12 33.06 32.47 21.23
C ASP A 12 31.75 32.41 20.41
N PHE A 13 31.88 32.46 19.08
CA PHE A 13 30.76 32.20 18.18
C PHE A 13 30.53 30.70 18.14
N LYS A 14 29.67 30.21 19.05
CA LYS A 14 29.01 28.92 18.86
C LYS A 14 28.32 28.94 17.50
N GLU A 15 28.79 28.10 16.58
CA GLU A 15 28.07 27.74 15.36
C GLU A 15 26.67 27.27 15.77
N ILE A 16 25.71 28.17 15.62
CA ILE A 16 24.30 27.80 15.63
C ILE A 16 24.12 27.11 14.28
N GLU A 17 24.14 25.78 14.26
CA GLU A 17 23.62 25.00 13.14
C GLU A 17 22.16 25.42 12.95
N THR A 18 21.94 26.43 12.12
CA THR A 18 20.62 26.81 11.66
C THR A 18 20.17 25.71 10.71
N LYS A 19 19.55 24.65 11.25
CA LYS A 19 18.66 23.79 10.48
C LYS A 19 17.75 24.73 9.71
N ASN A 20 17.80 24.63 8.39
CA ASN A 20 17.10 25.52 7.49
C ASN A 20 15.61 25.52 7.90
N PRO A 21 15.01 26.67 8.29
CA PRO A 21 13.66 26.71 8.85
C PRO A 21 12.61 26.05 7.93
N ASP A 22 12.88 26.04 6.62
CA ASP A 22 12.07 25.37 5.61
C ASP A 22 12.06 23.84 5.73
N GLU A 23 13.11 23.19 6.22
CA GLU A 23 13.14 21.74 6.44
C GLU A 23 12.25 21.34 7.61
N GLY A 24 12.25 22.13 8.70
CA GLY A 24 11.38 21.90 9.85
C GLY A 24 9.90 22.02 9.49
N LEU A 25 9.54 22.99 8.65
CA LEU A 25 8.18 23.15 8.13
C LEU A 25 7.76 21.99 7.24
N ARG A 26 8.64 21.53 6.34
CA ARG A 26 8.36 20.39 5.44
C ARG A 26 8.18 19.09 6.20
N GLN A 27 9.03 18.83 7.20
CA GLN A 27 8.93 17.66 8.04
C GLN A 27 7.63 17.67 8.87
N GLY A 28 7.29 18.82 9.48
CA GLY A 28 6.04 18.97 10.24
C GLY A 28 4.79 18.76 9.37
N LEU A 29 4.79 19.25 8.13
CA LEU A 29 3.70 19.00 7.18
C LEU A 29 3.60 17.52 6.79
N PHE A 30 4.73 16.85 6.56
CA PHE A 30 4.75 15.43 6.23
C PHE A 30 4.23 14.57 7.39
N GLU A 31 4.61 14.89 8.62
CA GLU A 31 4.10 14.24 9.84
C GLU A 31 2.60 14.46 10.03
N ALA A 32 2.12 15.70 9.86
CA ALA A 32 0.69 16.01 9.96
C ALA A 32 -0.13 15.28 8.88
N GLN A 33 0.40 15.17 7.66
CA GLN A 33 -0.21 14.40 6.58
C GLN A 33 -0.28 12.91 6.92
N ALA A 34 0.82 12.32 7.39
CA ALA A 34 0.86 10.91 7.79
C ALA A 34 -0.13 10.62 8.94
N ALA A 35 -0.15 11.45 9.98
CA ALA A 35 -1.08 11.31 11.10
C ALA A 35 -2.55 11.38 10.62
N ARG A 36 -2.87 12.35 9.76
CA ARG A 36 -4.22 12.47 9.22
C ARG A 36 -4.63 11.28 8.35
N ILE A 37 -3.68 10.69 7.60
CA ILE A 37 -3.93 9.45 6.85
C ILE A 37 -4.29 8.30 7.79
N VAL A 38 -3.56 8.13 8.90
CA VAL A 38 -3.86 7.06 9.89
C VAL A 38 -5.26 7.23 10.49
N GLU A 39 -5.63 8.45 10.87
CA GLU A 39 -6.98 8.73 11.38
C GLU A 39 -8.07 8.36 10.36
N LEU A 40 -7.90 8.78 9.10
CA LEU A 40 -8.85 8.48 8.04
C LEU A 40 -8.89 6.98 7.72
N GLN A 41 -7.77 6.28 7.78
CA GLN A 41 -7.73 4.82 7.61
C GLN A 41 -8.51 4.11 8.71
N ALA A 42 -8.39 4.56 9.97
CA ALA A 42 -9.17 4.02 11.08
C ALA A 42 -10.68 4.28 10.90
N GLU A 43 -11.05 5.48 10.45
CA GLU A 43 -12.45 5.81 10.15
C GLU A 43 -13.00 4.94 8.99
N ILE A 44 -12.22 4.77 7.91
CA ILE A 44 -12.59 3.90 6.78
C ILE A 44 -12.80 2.47 7.26
N ALA A 45 -11.92 1.94 8.12
CA ALA A 45 -12.06 0.58 8.65
C ALA A 45 -13.35 0.42 9.47
N SER A 46 -13.66 1.39 10.34
CA SER A 46 -14.89 1.39 11.14
C SER A 46 -16.15 1.45 10.25
N ARG A 47 -16.16 2.32 9.23
CA ARG A 47 -17.27 2.40 8.26
C ARG A 47 -17.39 1.15 7.40
N GLN A 48 -16.27 0.51 7.06
CA GLN A 48 -16.27 -0.72 6.31
C GLN A 48 -16.90 -1.86 7.11
N GLU A 49 -16.63 -1.95 8.41
CA GLU A 49 -17.28 -2.91 9.31
C GLU A 49 -18.81 -2.69 9.36
N GLU A 50 -19.27 -1.45 9.48
CA GLU A 50 -20.69 -1.11 9.44
C GLU A 50 -21.35 -1.55 8.12
N ILE A 51 -20.70 -1.28 6.99
CA ILE A 51 -21.16 -1.71 5.66
C ILE A 51 -21.25 -3.24 5.58
N ASP A 52 -20.26 -3.96 6.09
CA ASP A 52 -20.21 -5.42 5.98
C ASP A 52 -21.24 -6.08 6.90
N ASN A 53 -21.49 -5.51 8.09
CA ASN A 53 -22.60 -5.92 8.95
C ASN A 53 -23.96 -5.78 8.24
N LEU A 54 -24.22 -4.63 7.61
CA LEU A 54 -25.45 -4.41 6.86
C LEU A 54 -25.59 -5.38 5.67
N LYS A 55 -24.51 -5.63 4.93
CA LYS A 55 -24.52 -6.62 3.85
C LYS A 55 -24.82 -8.02 4.37
N SER A 56 -24.25 -8.42 5.51
CA SER A 56 -24.53 -9.73 6.13
C SER A 56 -26.00 -9.88 6.44
N LEU A 57 -26.62 -8.88 7.07
CA LEU A 57 -28.05 -8.89 7.38
C LEU A 57 -28.92 -9.02 6.11
N ILE A 58 -28.51 -8.39 5.01
CA ILE A 58 -29.21 -8.53 3.71
C ILE A 58 -29.03 -9.97 3.17
N LEU A 59 -27.82 -10.53 3.23
CA LEU A 59 -27.55 -11.90 2.76
C LEU A 59 -28.31 -12.96 3.56
N ASP A 60 -28.49 -12.76 4.86
CA ASP A 60 -29.23 -13.67 5.74
C ASP A 60 -30.75 -13.65 5.47
N SER A 61 -31.27 -12.51 5.02
CA SER A 61 -32.71 -12.30 4.80
C SER A 61 -33.16 -12.44 3.36
N HIS A 62 -32.26 -12.30 2.37
CA HIS A 62 -32.60 -12.28 0.95
C HIS A 62 -31.81 -13.32 0.15
N PRO A 63 -32.48 -14.23 -0.58
CA PRO A 63 -31.80 -15.15 -1.47
C PRO A 63 -31.14 -14.43 -2.67
N VAL A 64 -30.40 -15.19 -3.48
CA VAL A 64 -29.80 -14.68 -4.72
C VAL A 64 -30.89 -14.10 -5.63
N GLY A 65 -30.74 -12.84 -6.01
CA GLY A 65 -31.78 -12.10 -6.72
C GLY A 65 -31.48 -10.62 -6.88
N THR A 66 -32.40 -9.92 -7.53
CA THR A 66 -32.38 -8.45 -7.66
C THR A 66 -33.63 -7.88 -7.02
N TYR A 67 -33.46 -6.87 -6.17
CA TYR A 67 -34.49 -6.27 -5.34
C TYR A 67 -34.51 -4.75 -5.53
N LEU A 68 -35.69 -4.15 -5.35
CA LEU A 68 -35.85 -2.71 -5.24
C LEU A 68 -36.01 -2.35 -3.76
N ALA A 69 -35.19 -1.41 -3.28
CA ALA A 69 -35.22 -0.85 -1.94
C ALA A 69 -35.42 0.66 -2.04
N GLY A 70 -36.67 1.10 -2.12
CA GLY A 70 -37.01 2.49 -2.44
C GLY A 70 -36.51 2.87 -3.84
N ASN A 71 -35.63 3.87 -3.92
CA ASN A 71 -34.99 4.30 -5.16
C ASN A 71 -33.71 3.51 -5.51
N LEU A 72 -33.31 2.55 -4.68
CA LEU A 72 -32.09 1.77 -4.87
C LEU A 72 -32.38 0.40 -5.47
N LYS A 73 -31.47 -0.07 -6.31
CA LYS A 73 -31.45 -1.45 -6.83
C LYS A 73 -30.38 -2.24 -6.08
N VAL A 74 -30.80 -3.30 -5.38
CA VAL A 74 -29.92 -4.19 -4.62
C VAL A 74 -29.79 -5.52 -5.35
N GLN A 75 -28.56 -6.02 -5.52
CA GLN A 75 -28.31 -7.32 -6.13
C GLN A 75 -27.59 -8.25 -5.16
N VAL A 76 -28.24 -9.35 -4.78
CA VAL A 76 -27.63 -10.44 -4.03
C VAL A 76 -27.09 -11.44 -5.03
N LYS A 77 -25.75 -11.57 -5.08
CA LYS A 77 -25.05 -12.44 -6.02
C LYS A 77 -24.49 -13.67 -5.31
N PRO A 78 -24.44 -14.83 -5.98
CA PRO A 78 -23.75 -15.99 -5.42
C PRO A 78 -22.25 -15.69 -5.30
N GLY A 79 -21.60 -16.34 -4.33
CA GLY A 79 -20.14 -16.25 -4.16
C GLY A 79 -19.40 -16.69 -5.42
N ALA A 80 -18.23 -16.08 -5.67
CA ALA A 80 -17.41 -16.44 -6.81
C ALA A 80 -16.97 -17.91 -6.72
N ARG A 81 -17.33 -18.71 -7.74
CA ARG A 81 -16.86 -20.09 -7.85
C ARG A 81 -15.44 -20.09 -8.40
N ARG A 82 -14.47 -20.53 -7.61
CA ARG A 82 -13.06 -20.67 -7.99
C ARG A 82 -12.60 -22.09 -7.72
N ILE A 83 -11.65 -22.57 -8.51
CA ILE A 83 -10.99 -23.85 -8.25
C ILE A 83 -10.11 -23.72 -7.00
N ASN A 84 -10.10 -24.75 -6.15
CA ASN A 84 -9.07 -24.87 -5.12
C ASN A 84 -7.85 -25.53 -5.76
N ALA A 85 -6.82 -24.72 -6.04
CA ALA A 85 -5.63 -25.14 -6.77
C ALA A 85 -4.92 -26.33 -6.11
N GLY A 86 -4.79 -26.33 -4.78
CA GLY A 86 -4.10 -27.40 -4.06
C GLY A 86 -4.83 -28.74 -4.12
N THR A 87 -6.17 -28.73 -3.99
CA THR A 87 -6.96 -29.96 -4.18
C THR A 87 -6.99 -30.41 -5.63
N PHE A 88 -7.06 -29.46 -6.56
CA PHE A 88 -7.09 -29.75 -7.99
C PHE A 88 -5.78 -30.36 -8.46
N GLU A 89 -4.63 -29.80 -8.07
CA GLU A 89 -3.31 -30.27 -8.47
C GLU A 89 -2.99 -31.67 -7.95
N LYS A 90 -3.47 -32.02 -6.75
CA LYS A 90 -3.36 -33.39 -6.23
C LYS A 90 -4.12 -34.41 -7.08
N ALA A 91 -5.30 -34.05 -7.57
CA ALA A 91 -6.14 -34.92 -8.39
C ALA A 91 -5.72 -34.93 -9.87
N TYR A 92 -5.27 -33.79 -10.38
CA TYR A 92 -4.95 -33.53 -11.78
C TYR A 92 -3.57 -32.89 -11.91
N PRO A 93 -2.47 -33.65 -11.68
CA PRO A 93 -1.13 -33.08 -11.72
C PRO A 93 -0.75 -32.57 -13.11
N ALA A 94 -0.01 -31.46 -13.18
CA ALA A 94 0.43 -30.83 -14.43
C ALA A 94 1.23 -31.75 -15.35
N THR A 95 1.92 -32.75 -14.79
CA THR A 95 2.67 -33.75 -15.58
C THR A 95 1.77 -34.66 -16.41
N LYS A 96 0.54 -34.92 -15.94
CA LYS A 96 -0.44 -35.76 -16.63
C LYS A 96 -1.48 -34.95 -17.40
N TYR A 97 -1.79 -33.75 -16.91
CA TYR A 97 -2.82 -32.88 -17.48
C TYR A 97 -2.27 -31.49 -17.83
N PRO A 98 -1.21 -31.37 -18.65
CA PRO A 98 -0.58 -30.08 -18.92
C PRO A 98 -1.54 -29.05 -19.53
N GLY A 99 -2.53 -29.51 -20.33
CA GLY A 99 -3.57 -28.64 -20.91
C GLY A 99 -4.57 -28.06 -19.91
N ALA A 100 -4.63 -28.57 -18.67
CA ALA A 100 -5.43 -27.99 -17.60
C ALA A 100 -4.72 -26.82 -16.89
N TYR A 101 -3.46 -26.55 -17.25
CA TYR A 101 -2.62 -25.51 -16.67
C TYR A 101 -2.23 -24.47 -17.70
N GLN A 102 -1.99 -23.25 -17.25
CA GLN A 102 -1.48 -22.18 -18.09
C GLN A 102 -0.01 -21.93 -17.80
N LEU A 103 0.83 -21.95 -18.84
CA LEU A 103 2.20 -21.47 -18.74
C LEU A 103 2.18 -19.93 -18.74
N ARG A 104 2.77 -19.34 -17.71
CA ARG A 104 2.96 -17.88 -17.62
C ARG A 104 4.42 -17.59 -17.23
N PRO A 105 4.97 -16.44 -17.66
CA PRO A 105 6.24 -15.96 -17.14
C PRO A 105 6.24 -15.94 -15.60
N ARG A 106 7.40 -16.17 -15.00
CA ARG A 106 7.56 -16.06 -13.55
C ARG A 106 7.35 -14.60 -13.10
N PRO A 107 7.01 -14.36 -11.82
CA PRO A 107 6.96 -13.00 -11.28
C PRO A 107 8.29 -12.26 -11.49
N LEU A 108 8.23 -10.94 -11.70
CA LEU A 108 9.41 -10.10 -11.97
C LEU A 108 10.52 -10.32 -10.94
N SER A 109 10.19 -10.36 -9.66
CA SER A 109 11.15 -10.59 -8.56
C SER A 109 11.86 -11.94 -8.62
N GLN A 110 11.29 -12.94 -9.30
CA GLN A 110 11.96 -14.21 -9.57
C GLN A 110 12.78 -14.15 -10.85
N LEU A 111 12.28 -13.44 -11.88
CA LEU A 111 13.01 -13.25 -13.13
C LEU A 111 14.29 -12.45 -12.92
N GLU A 112 14.27 -11.39 -12.12
CA GLU A 112 15.45 -10.59 -11.75
C GLU A 112 16.55 -11.43 -11.09
N LYS A 113 16.18 -12.46 -10.30
CA LYS A 113 17.12 -13.40 -9.68
C LYS A 113 17.71 -14.41 -10.67
N LEU A 114 16.98 -14.74 -11.73
CA LEU A 114 17.38 -15.75 -12.73
C LEU A 114 18.14 -15.15 -13.91
N LEU A 115 17.77 -13.94 -14.33
CA LEU A 115 18.23 -13.30 -15.57
C LEU A 115 18.99 -11.98 -15.33
N SER A 116 19.11 -11.51 -14.07
CA SER A 116 19.55 -10.18 -13.65
C SER A 116 18.50 -9.06 -13.88
N ALA A 117 18.61 -7.97 -13.12
CA ALA A 117 17.69 -6.83 -13.20
C ALA A 117 17.77 -6.11 -14.56
N ASP A 118 18.99 -5.93 -15.09
CA ASP A 118 19.21 -5.23 -16.36
C ASP A 118 18.55 -5.97 -17.53
N ALA A 119 18.63 -7.30 -17.56
CA ALA A 119 18.05 -8.10 -18.65
C ALA A 119 16.51 -8.10 -18.68
N VAL A 120 15.87 -7.79 -17.55
CA VAL A 120 14.40 -7.76 -17.46
C VAL A 120 13.83 -6.35 -17.48
N ALA A 121 14.67 -5.32 -17.41
CA ALA A 121 14.28 -3.92 -17.29
C ALA A 121 13.38 -3.45 -18.45
N ASP A 122 13.73 -3.84 -19.69
CA ASP A 122 12.96 -3.48 -20.89
C ASP A 122 11.55 -4.09 -20.93
N TYR A 123 11.30 -5.11 -20.10
CA TYR A 123 10.00 -5.79 -20.01
C TYR A 123 9.24 -5.45 -18.72
N ALA A 124 9.87 -4.73 -17.79
CA ALA A 124 9.26 -4.34 -16.54
C ALA A 124 8.35 -3.11 -16.74
N MET A 125 7.11 -3.21 -16.27
CA MET A 125 6.19 -2.08 -16.22
C MET A 125 6.16 -1.51 -14.80
N SER A 126 6.54 -0.24 -14.65
CA SER A 126 6.44 0.44 -13.37
C SER A 126 5.03 1.01 -13.17
N GLY A 127 4.43 0.71 -12.00
CA GLY A 127 3.16 1.29 -11.58
C GLY A 127 3.31 2.77 -11.19
N LYS A 128 2.19 3.47 -11.04
CA LYS A 128 2.21 4.82 -10.46
C LYS A 128 2.76 4.75 -9.03
N PRO A 129 3.66 5.66 -8.62
CA PRO A 129 4.11 5.76 -7.23
C PRO A 129 2.91 5.88 -6.28
N MET A 130 3.00 5.22 -5.13
CA MET A 130 1.95 5.25 -4.11
C MET A 130 2.54 5.54 -2.73
N VAL A 131 1.74 6.17 -1.87
CA VAL A 131 2.08 6.42 -0.47
C VAL A 131 1.40 5.34 0.38
N VAL A 132 2.16 4.72 1.27
CA VAL A 132 1.67 3.76 2.27
C VAL A 132 2.03 4.32 3.64
N VAL A 133 1.02 4.39 4.53
CA VAL A 133 1.18 4.76 5.94
C VAL A 133 0.59 3.62 6.75
N SER A 134 1.32 3.16 7.76
CA SER A 134 1.04 1.98 8.59
C SER A 134 1.36 2.24 10.05
#